data_AF-A0A533ZU54-F1
#
_entry.id   AF-A0A533ZU54-F1
#
_cell.length_a   1.000
_cell.length_b   1.000
_cell.length_c   1.000
_cell.angle_alpha   90.00
_cell.angle_beta   90.00
_cell.angle_gamma   90.00
#
_symmetry.space_group_name_H-M   'P 1'
#
loop_
_entity.id
_entity.type
_entity.pdbx_description
1 polymer ?
#
loop_
_entity_poly.entity_id
_entity_poly.type
_entity_poly.pdbx_seq_one_letter_code
_entity_poly.pdbx_strand_id
1 'polypeptide(L)'
;MRAALPMLQAMPVLKGKDYREVLRQELDAGKIPISLGRSCPVQCEFCYELDHSYRETLEPPKTTQEDWEFILDYINKKPTDPLQFWCLGGNEYMEWTDLFLHPKAMEWVEDFLRYTDKNIQFFTVGFVHVPKIHQLAAQYPGRINFELSVITLSHYRQRLMPHAPAVK
;
A
#
# COMPACT_ATOMS: atom_id res chain seq x y z
N MET A 1 12.31 38.75 15.18
CA MET A 1 12.73 37.32 15.22
C MET A 1 11.47 36.48 15.18
N ARG A 2 11.27 35.65 14.15
CA ARG A 2 10.18 34.66 14.15
C ARG A 2 10.61 33.54 15.09
N ALA A 3 9.87 33.34 16.20
CA ALA A 3 10.09 32.18 17.05
C ALA A 3 9.85 30.93 16.20
N ALA A 4 10.85 30.05 16.11
CA ALA A 4 10.67 28.74 15.50
C ALA A 4 9.57 28.03 16.30
N LEU A 5 8.48 27.64 15.64
CA LEU A 5 7.47 26.80 16.26
C LEU A 5 8.18 25.53 16.73
N PRO A 6 7.96 25.09 17.98
CA PRO A 6 8.53 23.83 18.43
C PRO A 6 8.01 22.73 17.51
N MET A 7 8.90 22.13 16.72
CA MET A 7 8.57 20.90 16.01
C MET A 7 8.19 19.88 17.07
N LEU A 8 6.94 19.42 17.04
CA LEU A 8 6.50 18.26 17.82
C LEU A 8 7.46 17.11 17.46
N GLN A 9 8.37 16.77 18.36
CA GLN A 9 9.20 15.60 18.18
C GLN A 9 8.28 14.40 18.30
N ALA A 10 8.14 13.65 17.20
CA ALA A 10 7.38 12.41 17.21
C ALA A 10 7.96 11.48 18.28
N MET A 11 7.10 10.95 19.15
CA MET A 11 7.53 9.95 20.12
C MET A 11 7.95 8.68 19.37
N PRO A 12 9.08 8.04 19.73
CA PRO A 12 9.44 6.76 19.15
C PRO A 12 8.38 5.69 19.49
N VAL A 13 7.64 5.22 18.48
CA VAL A 13 6.63 4.16 18.51
C VAL A 13 7.20 2.80 18.06
N LEU A 14 8.28 2.77 17.25
CA LEU A 14 8.81 1.55 16.62
C LEU A 14 10.07 0.99 17.31
N LYS A 15 10.76 1.79 18.13
CA LYS A 15 12.01 1.38 18.79
C LYS A 15 11.84 0.08 19.60
N GLY A 16 12.50 -0.99 19.15
CA GLY A 16 12.50 -2.30 19.81
C GLY A 16 11.31 -3.21 19.46
N LYS A 17 10.43 -2.80 18.54
CA LYS A 17 9.33 -3.64 18.06
C LYS A 17 9.78 -4.61 16.97
N ASP A 18 9.17 -5.79 16.99
CA ASP A 18 9.31 -6.77 15.92
C ASP A 18 8.47 -6.36 14.69
N TYR A 19 8.95 -6.69 13.48
CA TYR A 19 8.23 -6.46 12.22
C TYR A 19 6.80 -7.00 12.27
N ARG A 20 6.60 -8.18 12.87
CA ARG A 20 5.27 -8.80 13.01
C ARG A 20 4.34 -7.99 13.92
N GLU A 21 4.88 -7.27 14.90
CA GLU A 21 4.10 -6.41 15.78
C GLU A 21 3.59 -5.17 15.04
N VAL A 22 4.46 -4.52 14.26
CA VAL A 22 4.10 -3.38 13.43
C VAL A 22 3.10 -3.79 12.34
N LEU A 23 3.30 -4.96 11.72
CA LEU A 23 2.34 -5.53 10.76
C LEU A 23 0.94 -5.69 11.38
N ARG A 24 0.84 -6.21 12.61
CA ARG A 24 -0.46 -6.32 13.31
C ARG A 24 -1.10 -4.96 13.55
N GLN A 25 -0.30 -3.94 13.94
CA GLN A 25 -0.79 -2.58 14.15
C GLN A 25 -1.37 -1.97 12.87
N GLU A 26 -0.69 -2.16 11.72
CA GLU A 26 -1.22 -1.74 10.42
C GLU A 26 -2.51 -2.48 10.05
N LEU A 27 -2.56 -3.80 10.27
CA LEU A 27 -3.76 -4.61 10.02
C LEU A 27 -4.93 -4.19 10.92
N ASP A 28 -4.67 -3.84 12.18
CA ASP A 28 -5.70 -3.32 13.09
C ASP A 28 -6.25 -1.97 12.63
N ALA A 29 -5.45 -1.18 11.89
CA ALA A 29 -5.88 0.06 11.23
C ALA A 29 -6.57 -0.18 9.86
N GLY A 30 -6.79 -1.44 9.46
CA GLY A 30 -7.39 -1.78 8.17
C GLY A 30 -6.43 -1.64 6.98
N LYS A 31 -5.12 -1.57 7.23
CA LYS A 31 -4.09 -1.44 6.20
C LYS A 31 -3.41 -2.79 5.98
N ILE A 32 -3.21 -3.16 4.72
CA ILE A 32 -2.54 -4.40 4.31
C ILE A 32 -1.20 -4.01 3.66
N PRO A 33 -0.13 -3.91 4.44
CA PRO A 33 1.15 -3.44 3.91
C PRO A 33 1.80 -4.51 3.04
N ILE A 34 2.15 -4.12 1.80
CA ILE A 34 2.90 -4.95 0.86
C ILE A 34 4.18 -4.22 0.48
N SER A 35 5.31 -4.89 0.66
CA SER A 35 6.65 -4.36 0.45
C SER A 35 7.34 -5.02 -0.75
N LEU A 36 8.09 -4.22 -1.52
CA LEU A 36 9.03 -4.72 -2.52
C LEU A 36 10.41 -5.07 -1.95
N GLY A 37 10.68 -4.74 -0.69
CA GLY A 37 11.98 -4.93 -0.02
C GLY A 37 13.09 -4.05 -0.58
N ARG A 38 12.74 -2.99 -1.29
CA ARG A 38 13.64 -2.03 -1.93
C ARG A 38 12.86 -0.76 -2.25
N SER A 39 13.60 0.31 -2.52
CA SER A 39 13.04 1.59 -2.94
C SER A 39 12.08 1.46 -4.13
N CYS A 40 11.05 2.31 -4.12
CA CYS A 40 10.03 2.35 -5.17
C CYS A 40 10.67 2.73 -6.53
N PRO A 41 10.61 1.85 -7.55
CA PRO A 41 11.28 2.11 -8.83
C PRO A 41 10.54 3.14 -9.69
N VAL A 42 9.35 3.61 -9.26
CA VAL A 42 8.61 4.65 -9.99
C VAL A 42 9.32 6.01 -9.92
N GLN A 43 10.03 6.28 -8.81
CA GLN A 43 10.83 7.49 -8.58
C GLN A 43 10.04 8.79 -8.79
N CYS A 44 8.83 8.88 -8.23
CA CYS A 44 8.02 10.09 -8.34
C CYS A 44 8.70 11.28 -7.64
N GLU A 45 8.73 12.45 -8.29
CA GLU A 45 9.37 13.67 -7.74
C GLU A 45 8.71 14.17 -6.45
N PHE A 46 7.41 13.90 -6.28
CA PHE A 46 6.60 14.30 -5.13
C PHE A 46 6.42 13.16 -4.12
N CYS A 47 7.17 12.06 -4.25
CA CYS A 47 6.99 10.90 -3.39
C CYS A 47 7.36 11.26 -1.96
N TYR A 48 6.38 11.27 -1.06
CA TYR A 48 6.59 11.60 0.35
C TYR A 48 7.44 10.53 1.06
N GLU A 49 7.51 9.32 0.51
CA GLU A 49 8.40 8.24 0.98
C GLU A 49 9.88 8.56 0.81
N LEU A 50 10.26 9.65 0.14
CA LEU A 50 11.65 10.09 0.06
C LEU A 50 12.14 10.77 1.34
N ASP A 51 11.22 11.27 2.18
CA ASP A 51 11.55 11.92 3.44
C ASP A 51 10.94 11.15 4.60
N HIS A 52 11.77 10.46 5.37
CA HIS A 52 11.37 9.81 6.62
C HIS A 52 11.79 10.61 7.85
N SER A 53 12.36 11.82 7.70
CA SER A 53 12.90 12.58 8.84
C SER A 53 11.84 12.95 9.89
N TYR A 54 10.56 12.94 9.51
CA TYR A 54 9.44 13.29 10.37
C TYR A 54 8.71 12.09 10.99
N ARG A 55 9.08 10.84 10.65
CA ARG A 55 8.45 9.62 11.17
C ARG A 55 9.46 8.49 11.38
N GLU A 56 9.14 7.55 12.26
CA GLU A 56 9.89 6.30 12.26
C GLU A 56 9.43 5.39 11.12
N THR A 57 10.39 4.73 10.50
CA THR A 57 10.15 3.73 9.47
C THR A 57 10.99 2.50 9.74
N LEU A 58 10.43 1.34 9.46
CA LEU A 58 11.17 0.10 9.29
C LEU A 58 11.53 -0.06 7.82
N GLU A 59 12.64 -0.74 7.56
CA GLU A 59 12.98 -1.27 6.24
C GLU A 59 12.53 -2.73 6.18
N PRO A 60 11.27 -3.01 5.79
CA PRO A 60 10.78 -4.37 5.75
C PRO A 60 11.45 -5.12 4.60
N PRO A 61 11.68 -6.44 4.74
CA PRO A 61 12.00 -7.26 3.58
C PRO A 61 10.84 -7.23 2.58
N LYS A 62 11.11 -7.76 1.38
CA LYS A 62 10.04 -8.01 0.40
C LYS A 62 9.00 -8.94 1.03
N THR A 63 7.72 -8.61 0.89
CA THR A 63 6.64 -9.44 1.42
C THR A 63 6.72 -10.85 0.84
N THR A 64 6.70 -11.84 1.72
CA THR A 64 6.77 -13.25 1.35
C THR A 64 5.38 -13.88 1.29
N GLN A 65 5.31 -15.12 0.81
CA GLN A 65 4.07 -15.89 0.86
C GLN A 65 3.64 -16.19 2.31
N GLU A 66 4.59 -16.45 3.22
CA GLU A 66 4.31 -16.66 4.65
C GLU A 66 3.68 -15.41 5.29
N ASP A 67 4.18 -14.23 4.92
CA ASP A 67 3.58 -12.97 5.37
C ASP A 67 2.15 -12.81 4.88
N TRP A 68 1.90 -13.15 3.62
CA TRP A 68 0.57 -13.09 3.02
C TRP A 68 -0.43 -14.05 3.68
N GLU A 69 0.00 -15.30 3.94
CA GLU A 69 -0.82 -16.30 4.64
C GLU A 69 -1.18 -15.83 6.04
N PHE A 70 -0.21 -15.27 6.77
CA PHE A 70 -0.47 -14.65 8.06
C PHE A 70 -1.46 -13.49 7.97
N ILE A 71 -1.30 -12.60 6.99
CA ILE A 71 -2.19 -11.45 6.77
C ILE A 71 -3.63 -11.94 6.55
N LEU A 72 -3.83 -12.91 5.66
CA LEU A 72 -5.16 -13.45 5.35
C LEU A 72 -5.80 -14.13 6.56
N ASP A 73 -5.05 -14.96 7.28
CA ASP A 73 -5.52 -15.59 8.52
C ASP A 73 -5.90 -14.54 9.58
N TYR A 74 -5.10 -13.48 9.72
CA TYR A 74 -5.38 -12.40 10.65
C TYR A 74 -6.66 -11.64 10.30
N ILE A 75 -6.83 -11.25 9.04
CA ILE A 75 -8.01 -10.50 8.56
C ILE A 75 -9.28 -11.32 8.70
N ASN A 76 -9.24 -12.63 8.42
CA ASN A 76 -10.39 -13.50 8.56
C ASN A 76 -10.88 -13.67 10.00
N LYS A 77 -10.03 -13.41 11.00
CA LYS A 77 -10.43 -13.39 12.42
C LYS A 77 -11.16 -12.10 12.81
N LYS A 78 -11.11 -11.06 11.97
CA LYS A 78 -11.76 -9.77 12.25
C LYS A 78 -13.22 -9.79 11.76
N PRO A 79 -14.13 -9.12 12.51
CA PRO A 79 -15.51 -8.98 12.07
C PRO A 79 -15.58 -8.23 10.74
N THR A 80 -16.63 -8.53 9.97
CA THR A 80 -16.89 -7.88 8.68
C THR A 80 -17.65 -6.58 8.91
N ASP A 81 -17.09 -5.48 8.43
CA ASP A 81 -17.79 -4.21 8.28
C ASP A 81 -18.02 -3.96 6.78
N PRO A 82 -19.28 -3.94 6.30
CA PRO A 82 -19.58 -3.74 4.89
C PRO A 82 -19.21 -2.35 4.37
N LEU A 83 -18.97 -1.36 5.24
CA LEU A 83 -18.55 -0.01 4.87
C LEU A 83 -17.02 0.16 4.89
N GLN A 84 -16.30 -0.79 5.48
CA GLN A 84 -14.85 -0.76 5.53
C GLN A 84 -14.25 -1.29 4.23
N PHE A 85 -13.22 -0.61 3.75
CA PHE A 85 -12.33 -1.11 2.71
C PHE A 85 -10.93 -1.27 3.31
N TRP A 86 -10.37 -2.47 3.16
CA TRP A 86 -9.00 -2.76 3.59
C TRP A 86 -8.01 -2.23 2.57
N CYS A 87 -7.11 -1.35 2.99
CA CYS A 87 -6.19 -0.64 2.10
C CYS A 87 -4.94 -1.48 1.81
N LEU A 88 -4.86 -2.11 0.64
CA LEU A 88 -3.69 -2.84 0.18
C LEU A 88 -2.61 -1.88 -0.35
N GLY A 89 -1.41 -1.99 0.23
CA GLY A 89 -0.24 -1.17 -0.09
C GLY A 89 -0.07 0.08 0.79
N GLY A 90 -1.04 0.40 1.65
CA GLY A 90 -0.91 1.52 2.59
C GLY A 90 -0.10 1.13 3.83
N ASN A 91 0.90 1.92 4.19
CA ASN A 91 1.74 1.68 5.37
C ASN A 91 2.44 2.92 5.98
N GLU A 92 2.04 3.35 7.16
CA GLU A 92 2.67 4.52 7.80
C GLU A 92 4.05 4.27 8.40
N TYR A 93 4.47 3.01 8.54
CA TYR A 93 5.70 2.63 9.23
C TYR A 93 6.63 1.73 8.41
N MET A 94 6.24 1.37 7.19
CA MET A 94 7.07 0.62 6.26
C MET A 94 6.84 1.17 4.84
N GLU A 95 7.86 1.13 3.99
CA GLU A 95 7.87 1.86 2.71
C GLU A 95 6.62 1.64 1.82
N TRP A 96 6.07 2.72 1.26
CA TRP A 96 5.07 2.63 0.18
C TRP A 96 5.77 2.47 -1.17
N THR A 97 5.34 1.46 -1.90
CA THR A 97 5.71 1.25 -3.29
C THR A 97 4.44 1.04 -4.10
N ASP A 98 4.50 1.19 -5.44
CA ASP A 98 3.37 0.73 -6.24
C ASP A 98 3.25 -0.79 -6.09
N LEU A 99 2.19 -1.22 -5.42
CA LEU A 99 2.00 -2.60 -5.01
C LEU A 99 2.02 -3.58 -6.20
N PHE A 100 1.57 -3.15 -7.39
CA PHE A 100 1.47 -4.03 -8.56
C PHE A 100 2.82 -4.30 -9.23
N LEU A 101 3.88 -3.65 -8.75
CA LEU A 101 5.25 -4.05 -9.05
C LEU A 101 5.66 -5.32 -8.28
N HIS A 102 4.92 -5.70 -7.24
CA HIS A 102 5.13 -6.96 -6.57
C HIS A 102 4.58 -8.08 -7.46
N PRO A 103 5.37 -9.11 -7.81
CA PRO A 103 4.96 -10.12 -8.78
C PRO A 103 3.74 -10.93 -8.35
N LYS A 104 3.45 -10.96 -7.04
CA LYS A 104 2.30 -11.65 -6.45
C LYS A 104 1.09 -10.76 -6.18
N ALA A 105 1.19 -9.44 -6.36
CA ALA A 105 0.12 -8.54 -5.92
C ALA A 105 -1.25 -8.85 -6.53
N MET A 106 -1.31 -9.14 -7.84
CA MET A 106 -2.59 -9.51 -8.47
C MET A 106 -3.14 -10.84 -7.97
N GLU A 107 -2.27 -11.82 -7.70
CA GLU A 107 -2.64 -13.12 -7.11
C GLU A 107 -3.20 -12.91 -5.70
N TRP A 108 -2.55 -12.07 -4.90
CA TRP A 108 -3.00 -11.74 -3.56
C TRP A 108 -4.30 -10.93 -3.52
N VAL A 109 -4.54 -10.03 -4.48
CA VAL A 109 -5.87 -9.38 -4.62
C VAL A 109 -6.95 -10.43 -4.89
N GLU A 110 -6.68 -11.42 -5.76
CA GLU A 110 -7.62 -12.51 -6.02
C GLU A 110 -7.84 -13.39 -4.78
N ASP A 111 -6.77 -13.77 -4.09
CA ASP A 111 -6.85 -14.54 -2.84
C ASP A 111 -7.67 -13.82 -1.79
N PHE A 112 -7.44 -12.51 -1.60
CA PHE A 112 -8.20 -11.71 -0.66
C PHE A 112 -9.70 -11.74 -0.97
N LEU A 113 -10.07 -11.53 -2.24
CA LEU A 113 -11.47 -11.54 -2.66
C LEU A 113 -12.11 -12.93 -2.53
N ARG A 114 -11.32 -13.98 -2.77
CA ARG A 114 -11.79 -15.37 -2.73
C ARG A 114 -11.95 -15.90 -1.31
N TYR A 115 -11.02 -15.59 -0.42
CA TYR A 115 -10.89 -16.21 0.89
C TYR A 115 -11.31 -15.31 2.05
N THR A 116 -11.72 -14.07 1.77
CA THR A 116 -12.34 -13.19 2.74
C THR A 116 -13.71 -12.73 2.22
N ASP A 117 -14.52 -12.19 3.12
CA ASP A 117 -15.77 -11.51 2.84
C ASP A 117 -15.64 -9.97 2.91
N LYS A 118 -14.40 -9.45 2.99
CA LYS A 118 -14.08 -8.04 3.20
C LYS A 118 -14.00 -7.26 1.88
N ASN A 119 -14.14 -5.94 1.92
CA ASN A 119 -13.87 -5.10 0.75
C ASN A 119 -12.39 -4.69 0.73
N ILE A 120 -11.83 -4.47 -0.46
CA ILE A 120 -10.44 -4.08 -0.67
C ILE A 120 -10.36 -2.75 -1.41
N GLN A 121 -9.46 -1.88 -0.96
CA GLN A 121 -9.07 -0.66 -1.64
C GLN A 121 -7.58 -0.70 -1.95
N PHE A 122 -7.17 -0.16 -3.09
CA PHE A 122 -5.76 -0.05 -3.38
C PHE A 122 -5.45 1.09 -4.35
N PHE A 123 -4.20 1.53 -4.30
CA PHE A 123 -3.67 2.65 -5.05
C PHE A 123 -2.60 2.18 -6.03
N THR A 124 -2.60 2.72 -7.22
CA THR A 124 -1.54 2.47 -8.21
C THR A 124 -1.27 3.69 -9.06
N VAL A 125 -0.06 3.82 -9.57
CA VAL A 125 0.27 4.74 -10.66
C VAL A 125 -0.07 4.15 -12.03
N GLY A 126 -0.56 2.91 -12.11
CA GLY A 126 -1.09 2.30 -13.34
C GLY A 126 -0.48 0.96 -13.75
N PHE A 127 0.25 0.27 -12.87
CA PHE A 127 0.88 -1.03 -13.17
C PHE A 127 -0.08 -2.23 -13.09
N VAL A 128 -1.37 -2.00 -12.86
CA VAL A 128 -2.35 -3.07 -12.68
C VAL A 128 -2.52 -3.92 -13.94
N HIS A 129 -2.75 -5.22 -13.76
CA HIS A 129 -3.10 -6.12 -14.86
C HIS A 129 -4.58 -5.96 -15.26
N VAL A 130 -4.83 -5.08 -16.23
CA VAL A 130 -6.18 -4.62 -16.63
C VAL A 130 -7.19 -5.76 -16.88
N PRO A 131 -6.92 -6.79 -17.71
CA PRO A 131 -7.93 -7.84 -17.94
C PRO A 131 -8.34 -8.59 -16.68
N LYS A 132 -7.40 -8.79 -15.76
CA LYS A 132 -7.63 -9.56 -14.53
C LYS A 132 -8.45 -8.74 -13.55
N ILE A 133 -8.16 -7.45 -13.39
CA ILE A 133 -8.94 -6.62 -12.47
C ILE A 133 -10.38 -6.43 -12.95
N HIS A 134 -10.63 -6.34 -14.27
CA HIS A 134 -12.00 -6.35 -14.82
C HIS A 134 -12.74 -7.66 -14.50
N GLN A 135 -12.08 -8.80 -14.68
CA GLN A 135 -12.66 -10.11 -14.32
C GLN A 135 -13.03 -10.15 -12.83
N LEU A 136 -12.12 -9.74 -11.94
CA LEU A 136 -12.34 -9.75 -10.49
C LEU A 136 -13.46 -8.79 -10.09
N ALA A 137 -13.53 -7.59 -10.66
CA ALA A 137 -14.60 -6.63 -10.39
C ALA A 137 -15.99 -7.16 -10.81
N ALA A 138 -16.06 -7.89 -11.92
CA ALA A 138 -17.30 -8.54 -12.36
C ALA A 138 -17.68 -9.73 -11.46
N GLN A 139 -16.70 -10.51 -11.00
CA GLN A 139 -16.91 -11.68 -10.14
C GLN A 139 -17.26 -11.30 -8.70
N TYR A 140 -16.73 -10.17 -8.20
CA TYR A 140 -16.90 -9.70 -6.83
C TYR A 140 -17.46 -8.25 -6.83
N PRO A 141 -18.70 -8.05 -7.29
CA PRO A 141 -19.27 -6.72 -7.48
C PRO A 141 -19.31 -5.93 -6.17
N GLY A 142 -18.86 -4.67 -6.22
CA GLY A 142 -18.88 -3.74 -5.08
C GLY A 142 -17.77 -3.94 -4.04
N ARG A 143 -16.93 -4.98 -4.17
CA ARG A 143 -15.89 -5.30 -3.18
C ARG A 143 -14.52 -4.66 -3.46
N ILE A 144 -14.33 -4.06 -4.62
CA ILE A 144 -13.06 -3.47 -5.04
C ILE A 144 -13.24 -1.96 -5.18
N ASN A 145 -12.45 -1.19 -4.45
CA ASN A 145 -12.23 0.22 -4.68
C ASN A 145 -10.85 0.43 -5.31
N PHE A 146 -10.83 1.02 -6.51
CA PHE A 146 -9.62 1.21 -7.31
C PHE A 146 -9.27 2.69 -7.37
N GLU A 147 -8.07 3.05 -6.92
CA GLU A 147 -7.58 4.43 -6.98
C GLU A 147 -6.34 4.56 -7.87
N LEU A 148 -6.41 5.50 -8.81
CA LEU A 148 -5.35 5.80 -9.76
C LEU A 148 -4.66 7.12 -9.41
N SER A 149 -3.38 7.05 -9.13
CA SER A 149 -2.52 8.22 -8.97
C SER A 149 -2.22 8.86 -10.34
N VAL A 150 -3.13 9.72 -10.80
CA VAL A 150 -2.99 10.43 -12.08
C VAL A 150 -2.00 11.59 -11.97
N ILE A 151 -2.15 12.43 -10.94
CA ILE A 151 -1.34 13.62 -10.63
C ILE A 151 -1.41 14.72 -11.70
N THR A 152 -0.98 14.43 -12.94
CA THR A 152 -1.04 15.31 -14.10
C THR A 152 -1.09 14.47 -15.38
N LEU A 153 -1.21 15.12 -16.54
CA LEU A 153 -1.38 14.48 -17.84
C LEU A 153 -0.21 14.76 -18.80
N SER A 154 -0.15 14.00 -19.89
CA SER A 154 0.79 14.19 -20.99
C SER A 154 2.27 14.20 -20.55
N HIS A 155 3.12 14.99 -21.22
CA HIS A 155 4.56 15.05 -20.95
C HIS A 155 4.89 15.48 -19.50
N TYR A 156 4.01 16.21 -18.82
CA TYR A 156 4.23 16.57 -17.41
C TYR A 156 4.18 15.34 -16.50
N ARG A 157 3.36 14.34 -16.84
CA ARG A 157 3.27 13.10 -16.07
C ARG A 157 4.59 12.34 -16.10
N GLN A 158 5.24 12.30 -17.27
CA GLN A 158 6.56 11.68 -17.44
C GLN A 158 7.67 12.44 -16.71
N ARG A 159 7.51 13.73 -16.44
CA ARG A 159 8.46 14.48 -15.60
C ARG A 159 8.30 14.09 -14.14
N LEU A 160 7.07 14.16 -13.63
CA LEU A 160 6.80 13.91 -12.21
C LEU A 160 6.84 12.43 -11.81
N MET A 161 6.60 11.51 -12.74
CA MET A 161 6.57 10.07 -12.52
C MET A 161 7.24 9.34 -13.70
N PRO A 162 8.59 9.40 -13.79
CA PRO A 162 9.32 9.04 -15.01
C PRO A 162 9.14 7.59 -15.45
N HIS A 163 8.90 6.67 -14.52
CA HIS A 163 8.75 5.25 -14.83
C HIS A 163 7.30 4.76 -14.74
N ALA A 164 6.33 5.61 -14.44
CA ALA A 164 4.93 5.23 -14.39
C ALA A 164 4.36 5.04 -15.81
N PRO A 165 3.37 4.14 -16.00
CA PRO A 165 2.64 4.05 -17.26
C PRO A 165 1.99 5.41 -17.60
N ALA A 166 2.18 5.85 -18.84
CA ALA A 166 1.62 7.08 -19.36
C ALA A 166 1.18 6.88 -20.81
N VAL A 167 0.04 7.48 -21.18
CA VAL A 167 -0.40 7.56 -22.57
C VAL A 167 0.61 8.45 -23.31
N LYS A 168 1.12 7.94 -24.44
CA LYS A 168 1.99 8.71 -25.34
C LYS A 168 1.16 9.62 -26.22
#